data_AF-A0A1Y4WN47-F1
#
_entry.id   AF-A0A1Y4WN47-F1
#
_cell.length_a   1.000
_cell.length_b   1.000
_cell.length_c   1.000
_cell.angle_alpha   90.00
_cell.angle_beta   90.00
_cell.angle_gamma   90.00
#
_symmetry.space_group_name_H-M   'P 1'
#
loop_
_entity.id
_entity.type
_entity.pdbx_description
1 polymer ?
#
loop_
_entity_poly.entity_id
_entity_poly.type
_entity_poly.pdbx_seq_one_letter_code
_entity_poly.pdbx_strand_id
1 'polypeptide(L)'
;MKKIVIGLIAAFFFIIAYFYLSGQKISPLEKEIATDIFHGIQESKEPLEDIFNQNMTEESVDQVWLRISELCDYGYDLDRLNEYQRNFWLVFHFLGETGSGGIEQFFYNGYEFVESTLHTLQTLKLNDGYQYLKNAQEIYPHEIVEMYSDPKMSEQLNKIDEYYNDVEEECYHFLIQYLQEYKDEFIEK
;
A
#
# COMPACT_ATOMS: atom_id res chain seq x y z
N MET A 1 -6.72 -17.29 -9.67
CA MET A 1 -5.61 -17.06 -10.63
C MET A 1 -5.31 -15.59 -10.84
N LYS A 2 -6.29 -14.68 -10.91
CA LYS A 2 -6.04 -13.23 -11.05
C LYS A 2 -5.58 -12.49 -9.78
N LYS A 3 -6.03 -12.89 -8.58
CA LYS A 3 -5.57 -12.30 -7.29
C LYS A 3 -4.06 -12.40 -7.04
N ILE A 4 -3.42 -13.42 -7.60
CA ILE A 4 -1.96 -13.61 -7.52
C ILE A 4 -1.22 -12.54 -8.34
N VAL A 5 -1.85 -11.99 -9.39
CA VAL A 5 -1.19 -11.10 -10.35
C VAL A 5 -0.99 -9.69 -9.80
N ILE A 6 -1.88 -9.18 -8.95
CA ILE A 6 -1.82 -7.78 -8.47
C ILE A 6 -0.96 -7.64 -7.20
N GLY A 7 -1.03 -8.58 -6.25
CA GLY A 7 -0.05 -8.68 -5.16
C GLY A 7 1.38 -8.89 -5.69
N LEU A 8 1.53 -9.59 -6.83
CA LEU A 8 2.81 -9.69 -7.54
C LEU A 8 3.25 -8.35 -8.15
N ILE A 9 2.33 -7.46 -8.55
CA ILE A 9 2.67 -6.16 -9.15
C ILE A 9 3.29 -5.23 -8.11
N ALA A 10 2.68 -5.07 -6.93
CA ALA A 10 3.24 -4.27 -5.84
C ALA A 10 4.57 -4.84 -5.35
N ALA A 11 4.63 -6.16 -5.11
CA ALA A 11 5.87 -6.84 -4.74
C ALA A 11 6.97 -6.70 -5.80
N PHE A 12 6.65 -6.68 -7.10
CA PHE A 12 7.64 -6.51 -8.16
C PHE A 12 8.20 -5.09 -8.27
N PHE A 13 7.39 -4.06 -8.00
CA PHE A 13 7.90 -2.68 -7.90
C PHE A 13 8.98 -2.58 -6.82
N PHE A 14 8.75 -3.20 -5.65
CA PHE A 14 9.72 -3.23 -4.56
C PHE A 14 10.91 -4.14 -4.84
N ILE A 15 10.72 -5.27 -5.53
CA ILE A 15 11.83 -6.14 -5.97
C ILE A 15 12.74 -5.41 -6.98
N ILE A 16 12.16 -4.67 -7.93
CA ILE A 16 12.93 -3.89 -8.92
C ILE A 16 13.61 -2.69 -8.27
N ALA A 17 12.93 -1.98 -7.37
CA ALA A 17 13.54 -0.92 -6.56
C ALA A 17 14.69 -1.47 -5.70
N TYR A 18 14.50 -2.62 -5.06
CA TYR A 18 15.51 -3.34 -4.30
C TYR A 18 16.72 -3.76 -5.16
N PHE A 19 16.53 -4.31 -6.36
CA PHE A 19 17.63 -4.66 -7.26
C PHE A 19 18.36 -3.42 -7.81
N TYR A 20 17.63 -2.33 -8.08
CA TYR A 20 18.21 -1.06 -8.54
C TYR A 20 19.04 -0.39 -7.43
N LEU A 21 18.55 -0.43 -6.19
CA LEU A 21 19.21 0.14 -5.00
C LEU A 21 20.38 -0.74 -4.50
N SER A 22 20.30 -2.07 -4.65
CA SER A 22 21.34 -3.02 -4.20
C SER A 22 22.45 -3.30 -5.22
N GLY A 23 22.35 -2.77 -6.45
CA GLY A 23 23.38 -2.91 -7.49
C GLY A 23 23.54 -4.35 -8.05
N GLN A 24 22.61 -5.25 -7.76
CA GLN A 24 22.60 -6.61 -8.30
C GLN A 24 22.08 -6.64 -9.76
N LYS A 25 22.68 -7.50 -10.59
CA LYS A 25 22.30 -7.64 -12.01
C LYS A 25 21.00 -8.44 -12.16
N ILE A 26 19.95 -7.77 -12.62
CA ILE A 26 18.69 -8.38 -13.04
C ILE A 26 18.93 -9.30 -14.25
N SER A 27 18.36 -10.50 -14.24
CA SER A 27 18.45 -11.43 -15.36
C SER A 27 17.59 -10.96 -16.56
N PRO A 28 17.90 -11.38 -17.80
CA PRO A 28 17.12 -10.99 -18.98
C PRO A 28 15.63 -11.37 -18.89
N LEU A 29 15.31 -12.50 -18.26
CA LEU A 29 13.94 -13.01 -18.08
C LEU A 29 13.14 -12.15 -17.09
N GLU A 30 13.75 -11.74 -15.98
CA GLU A 30 13.11 -10.85 -15.00
C GLU A 30 12.84 -9.47 -15.60
N LYS A 31 13.72 -8.99 -16.49
CA LYS A 31 13.53 -7.74 -17.21
C LYS A 31 12.37 -7.82 -18.22
N GLU A 32 12.22 -8.95 -18.90
CA GLU A 32 11.13 -9.20 -19.85
C GLU A 32 9.78 -9.27 -19.12
N ILE A 33 9.71 -10.03 -18.02
CA ILE A 33 8.51 -10.13 -17.16
C ILE A 33 8.12 -8.77 -16.59
N ALA A 34 9.09 -8.00 -16.09
CA ALA A 34 8.84 -6.64 -15.62
C ALA A 34 8.28 -5.77 -16.76
N THR A 35 8.92 -5.78 -17.93
CA THR A 35 8.49 -4.94 -19.07
C THR A 35 7.06 -5.25 -19.50
N ASP A 36 6.66 -6.53 -19.56
CA ASP A 36 5.31 -6.94 -19.95
C ASP A 36 4.26 -6.56 -18.88
N ILE A 37 4.60 -6.66 -17.60
CA ILE A 37 3.73 -6.24 -16.49
C ILE A 37 3.56 -4.72 -16.51
N PHE A 38 4.64 -3.96 -16.68
CA PHE A 38 4.60 -2.50 -16.80
C PHE A 38 3.82 -2.04 -18.04
N HIS A 39 3.93 -2.75 -19.16
CA HIS A 39 3.12 -2.50 -20.34
C HIS A 39 1.63 -2.77 -20.07
N GLY A 40 1.29 -3.86 -19.39
CA GLY A 40 -0.09 -4.16 -18.99
C GLY A 40 -0.69 -3.10 -18.06
N ILE A 41 0.11 -2.53 -17.16
CA ILE A 41 -0.29 -1.42 -16.27
C ILE A 41 -0.45 -0.10 -17.05
N GLN A 42 0.38 0.15 -18.06
CA GLN A 42 0.24 1.32 -18.94
C GLN A 42 -0.96 1.22 -19.88
N GLU A 43 -1.36 0.02 -20.28
CA GLU A 43 -2.48 -0.22 -21.19
C GLU A 43 -3.85 -0.22 -20.48
N SER A 44 -3.92 -0.43 -19.16
CA SER A 44 -5.16 -0.44 -18.38
C SER A 44 -5.57 0.94 -17.82
N LYS A 45 -5.28 2.03 -18.53
CA LYS A 45 -5.51 3.40 -18.05
C LYS A 45 -6.98 3.86 -18.10
N GLU A 46 -7.87 3.10 -17.46
CA GLU A 46 -9.26 3.50 -17.28
C GLU A 46 -9.36 4.78 -16.42
N PRO A 47 -10.06 5.83 -16.88
CA PRO A 47 -10.32 7.05 -16.11
C PRO A 47 -11.02 6.76 -14.78
N LEU A 48 -10.79 7.61 -13.77
CA LEU A 48 -11.47 7.48 -12.47
C LEU A 48 -12.99 7.46 -12.64
N GLU A 49 -13.56 8.32 -13.49
CA GLU A 49 -15.01 8.32 -13.72
C GLU A 49 -15.53 6.97 -14.22
N ASP A 50 -14.78 6.32 -15.11
CA ASP A 50 -15.17 5.04 -15.68
C ASP A 50 -15.08 3.92 -14.63
N ILE A 51 -14.06 3.93 -13.76
CA ILE A 51 -13.94 3.00 -12.61
C ILE A 51 -15.12 3.19 -11.64
N PHE A 52 -15.47 4.44 -11.30
CA PHE A 52 -16.58 4.74 -10.37
C PHE A 52 -17.97 4.49 -10.95
N ASN A 53 -18.11 4.40 -12.28
CA ASN A 53 -19.37 4.03 -12.93
C ASN A 53 -19.67 2.52 -12.86
N GLN A 54 -18.72 1.71 -12.39
CA GLN A 54 -18.88 0.28 -12.19
C GLN A 54 -19.22 -0.04 -10.73
N ASN A 55 -19.57 -1.30 -10.45
CA ASN A 55 -19.70 -1.75 -9.07
C ASN A 55 -18.32 -1.80 -8.42
N MET A 56 -18.15 -1.11 -7.30
CA MET A 56 -16.89 -1.12 -6.55
C MET A 56 -16.57 -2.53 -6.03
N THR A 57 -15.36 -3.00 -6.31
CA THR A 57 -14.80 -4.29 -5.88
C THR A 57 -13.37 -4.08 -5.39
N GLU A 58 -12.73 -5.11 -4.83
CA GLU A 58 -11.29 -5.10 -4.55
C GLU A 58 -10.47 -4.69 -5.79
N GLU A 59 -10.80 -5.19 -6.98
CA GLU A 59 -10.10 -4.82 -8.23
C GLU A 59 -10.26 -3.34 -8.57
N SER A 60 -11.44 -2.76 -8.27
CA SER A 60 -11.69 -1.33 -8.44
C SER A 60 -10.84 -0.49 -7.47
N VAL A 61 -10.67 -0.95 -6.23
CA VAL A 61 -9.81 -0.30 -5.23
C VAL A 61 -8.37 -0.21 -5.73
N ASP A 62 -7.83 -1.32 -6.25
CA ASP A 62 -6.46 -1.37 -6.81
C ASP A 62 -6.28 -0.39 -7.97
N GLN A 63 -7.28 -0.29 -8.85
CA GLN A 63 -7.26 0.63 -9.99
C GLN A 63 -7.31 2.10 -9.55
N VAL A 64 -8.14 2.42 -8.56
CA VAL A 64 -8.17 3.77 -7.98
C VAL A 64 -6.84 4.10 -7.31
N TRP A 65 -6.23 3.17 -6.58
CA TRP A 65 -4.89 3.38 -5.99
C TRP A 65 -3.83 3.70 -7.02
N LEU A 66 -3.84 3.02 -8.17
CA LEU A 66 -2.90 3.34 -9.26
C LEU A 66 -3.06 4.80 -9.72
N ARG A 67 -4.30 5.27 -9.90
CA ARG A 67 -4.59 6.65 -10.34
C ARG A 67 -4.21 7.68 -9.28
N ILE A 68 -4.56 7.44 -8.02
CA ILE A 68 -4.22 8.36 -6.92
C ILE A 68 -2.71 8.40 -6.70
N SER A 69 -2.02 7.27 -6.83
CA SER A 69 -0.55 7.21 -6.76
C SER A 69 0.10 8.02 -7.88
N GLU A 70 -0.40 7.97 -9.11
CA GLU A 70 0.10 8.83 -10.20
C GLU A 70 -0.07 10.33 -9.89
N LEU A 71 -1.13 10.71 -9.16
CA LEU A 71 -1.37 12.10 -8.77
C LEU A 71 -0.38 12.62 -7.72
N CYS A 72 0.09 11.76 -6.81
CA CYS A 72 1.04 12.11 -5.76
C CYS A 72 2.47 11.67 -6.03
N ASP A 73 2.79 11.33 -7.29
CA ASP A 73 4.09 10.78 -7.69
C ASP A 73 4.48 9.58 -6.79
N TYR A 74 3.57 8.62 -6.65
CA TYR A 74 3.76 7.39 -5.89
C TYR A 74 4.18 7.59 -4.43
N GLY A 75 3.71 8.69 -3.81
CA GLY A 75 3.99 9.03 -2.42
C GLY A 75 5.02 10.14 -2.23
N TYR A 76 5.76 10.55 -3.29
CA TYR A 76 6.75 11.63 -3.19
C TYR A 76 6.13 13.02 -2.94
N ASP A 77 4.87 13.24 -3.33
CA ASP A 77 4.18 14.52 -3.16
C ASP A 77 2.69 14.33 -2.79
N LEU A 78 2.44 13.92 -1.55
CA LEU A 78 1.09 13.76 -1.01
C LEU A 78 0.31 15.09 -0.93
N ASP A 79 0.98 16.25 -0.98
CA ASP A 79 0.34 17.57 -0.97
C ASP A 79 -0.45 17.88 -2.24
N ARG A 80 -0.27 17.07 -3.28
CA ARG A 80 -1.10 17.09 -4.50
C ARG A 80 -2.45 16.42 -4.33
N LEU A 81 -2.66 15.67 -3.24
CA LEU A 81 -3.91 15.00 -2.92
C LEU A 81 -4.77 15.86 -2.01
N ASN A 82 -6.08 15.84 -2.25
CA ASN A 82 -7.02 16.32 -1.25
C ASN A 82 -7.09 15.36 -0.05
N GLU A 83 -7.81 15.74 1.00
CA GLU A 83 -7.92 14.94 2.22
C GLU A 83 -8.45 13.53 1.96
N TYR A 84 -9.47 13.39 1.10
CA TYR A 84 -10.09 12.10 0.81
C TYR A 84 -9.14 11.14 0.11
N GLN A 85 -8.47 11.64 -0.93
CA GLN A 85 -7.47 10.90 -1.70
C GLN A 85 -6.26 10.52 -0.84
N ARG A 86 -5.80 11.43 0.03
CA ARG A 86 -4.68 11.17 0.94
C ARG A 86 -5.03 10.08 1.95
N ASN A 87 -6.20 10.16 2.57
CA ASN A 87 -6.66 9.15 3.53
C ASN A 87 -6.74 7.77 2.88
N PHE A 88 -7.31 7.69 1.68
CA PHE A 88 -7.35 6.46 0.91
C PHE A 88 -5.96 5.93 0.58
N TRP A 89 -5.05 6.79 0.10
CA TRP A 89 -3.70 6.39 -0.27
C TRP A 89 -2.91 5.84 0.93
N LEU A 90 -2.98 6.51 2.09
CA LEU A 90 -2.29 6.08 3.32
C LEU A 90 -2.78 4.70 3.80
N VAL A 91 -4.10 4.48 3.80
CA VAL A 91 -4.68 3.19 4.22
C VAL A 91 -4.32 2.08 3.24
N PHE A 92 -4.40 2.33 1.92
CA PHE A 92 -4.03 1.34 0.92
C PHE A 92 -2.53 1.03 0.94
N HIS A 93 -1.68 2.04 1.03
CA HIS A 93 -0.23 1.85 1.10
C HIS A 93 0.16 1.02 2.32
N PHE A 94 -0.42 1.33 3.48
CA PHE A 94 -0.25 0.55 4.70
C PHE A 94 -0.59 -0.93 4.49
N LEU A 95 -1.80 -1.22 4.00
CA LEU A 95 -2.26 -2.57 3.65
C LEU A 95 -1.31 -3.29 2.70
N GLY A 96 -0.86 -2.60 1.64
CA GLY A 96 0.00 -3.18 0.61
C GLY A 96 1.36 -3.63 1.16
N GLU A 97 1.98 -2.81 2.02
CA GLU A 97 3.24 -3.18 2.66
C GLU A 97 3.06 -4.33 3.65
N THR A 98 2.05 -4.22 4.53
CA THR A 98 1.81 -5.21 5.60
C THR A 98 1.39 -6.57 5.03
N GLY A 99 0.59 -6.58 3.96
CA GLY A 99 0.18 -7.82 3.29
C GLY A 99 1.30 -8.48 2.49
N SER A 100 2.35 -7.75 2.14
CA SER A 100 3.47 -8.28 1.35
C SER A 100 4.61 -8.82 2.22
N GLY A 101 4.97 -8.11 3.28
CA GLY A 101 6.12 -8.47 4.13
C GLY A 101 5.94 -8.18 5.61
N GLY A 102 4.70 -8.01 6.06
CA GLY A 102 4.36 -7.71 7.45
C GLY A 102 4.62 -6.26 7.83
N ILE A 103 4.36 -5.94 9.10
CA ILE A 103 4.51 -4.57 9.61
C ILE A 103 5.96 -4.06 9.53
N GLU A 104 6.93 -4.96 9.55
CA GLU A 104 8.35 -4.60 9.37
C GLU A 104 8.62 -4.04 7.96
N GLN A 105 7.94 -4.55 6.93
CA GLN A 105 8.06 -4.00 5.57
C GLN A 105 7.50 -2.58 5.50
N PHE A 106 6.35 -2.34 6.17
CA PHE A 106 5.77 -0.99 6.24
C PHE A 106 6.70 -0.01 6.92
N PHE A 107 7.35 -0.39 8.02
CA PHE A 107 8.34 0.49 8.65
C PHE A 107 9.57 0.75 7.78
N TYR A 108 10.03 -0.24 7.02
CA TYR A 108 11.21 -0.06 6.16
C TYR A 108 10.89 0.82 4.93
N ASN A 109 9.80 0.53 4.22
CA ASN A 109 9.44 1.22 2.98
C ASN A 109 8.67 2.53 3.19
N GLY A 110 7.87 2.60 4.25
CA GLY A 110 6.91 3.67 4.52
C GLY A 110 7.17 4.42 5.82
N TYR A 111 8.42 4.42 6.32
CA TYR A 111 8.78 5.02 7.61
C TYR A 111 8.25 6.44 7.79
N GLU A 112 8.34 7.28 6.75
CA GLU A 112 7.90 8.67 6.78
C GLU A 112 6.37 8.82 6.89
N PHE A 113 5.62 7.77 6.56
CA PHE A 113 4.15 7.76 6.59
C PHE A 113 3.59 7.24 7.91
N VAL A 114 4.39 6.61 8.79
CA VAL A 114 3.92 5.94 10.02
C VAL A 114 2.97 6.82 10.85
N GLU A 115 3.39 8.04 11.18
CA GLU A 115 2.57 8.96 12.00
C GLU A 115 1.28 9.39 11.29
N SER A 116 1.38 9.65 9.98
CA SER A 116 0.23 10.07 9.17
C SER A 116 -0.77 8.92 9.05
N THR A 117 -0.30 7.71 8.77
CA THR A 117 -1.12 6.50 8.70
C THR A 117 -1.78 6.22 10.06
N LEU A 118 -1.04 6.30 11.17
CA LEU A 118 -1.62 6.09 12.50
C LEU A 118 -2.72 7.11 12.80
N HIS A 119 -2.50 8.39 12.48
CA HIS A 119 -3.51 9.44 12.64
C HIS A 119 -4.73 9.21 11.76
N THR A 120 -4.54 8.81 10.49
CA THR A 120 -5.61 8.49 9.56
C THR A 120 -6.44 7.30 10.04
N LEU A 121 -5.81 6.19 10.46
CA LEU A 121 -6.50 5.02 11.01
C LEU A 121 -7.35 5.40 12.23
N GLN A 122 -6.80 6.22 13.13
CA GLN A 122 -7.53 6.72 14.30
C GLN A 122 -8.73 7.60 13.91
N THR A 123 -8.53 8.52 12.97
CA THR A 123 -9.56 9.48 12.52
C THR A 123 -10.72 8.77 11.82
N LEU A 124 -10.41 7.77 11.00
CA LEU A 124 -11.36 6.94 10.26
C LEU A 124 -11.97 5.82 11.12
N LYS A 125 -11.49 5.66 12.37
CA LYS A 125 -11.95 4.64 13.33
C LYS A 125 -11.73 3.20 12.85
N LEU A 126 -10.63 2.98 12.13
CA LEU A 126 -10.10 1.67 11.76
C LEU A 126 -9.32 1.13 12.95
N ASN A 127 -10.04 0.51 13.89
CA ASN A 127 -9.53 0.20 15.22
C ASN A 127 -8.52 -0.94 15.17
N ASP A 128 -8.77 -1.97 14.35
CA ASP A 128 -7.88 -3.11 14.24
C ASP A 128 -6.56 -2.66 13.59
N GLY A 129 -6.63 -1.91 12.49
CA GLY A 129 -5.46 -1.31 11.86
C GLY A 129 -4.71 -0.35 12.80
N TYR A 130 -5.42 0.51 13.53
CA TYR A 130 -4.81 1.45 14.47
C TYR A 130 -4.07 0.73 15.61
N GLN A 131 -4.67 -0.29 16.24
CA GLN A 131 -4.01 -1.03 17.31
C GLN A 131 -2.82 -1.83 16.78
N TYR A 132 -2.96 -2.41 15.59
CA TYR A 132 -1.89 -3.16 14.93
C TYR A 132 -0.64 -2.29 14.69
N LEU A 133 -0.80 -1.12 14.05
CA LEU A 133 0.31 -0.19 13.83
C LEU A 133 0.86 0.36 15.15
N LYS A 134 -0.01 0.76 16.08
CA LYS A 134 0.40 1.33 17.37
C LYS A 134 1.24 0.36 18.19
N ASN A 135 0.80 -0.90 18.31
CA ASN A 135 1.53 -1.91 19.08
C ASN A 135 2.89 -2.20 18.45
N ALA A 136 2.98 -2.19 17.11
CA ALA A 136 4.24 -2.40 16.41
C ALA A 136 5.20 -1.21 16.59
N GLN A 137 4.67 0.02 16.64
CA GLN A 137 5.45 1.23 16.89
C GLN A 137 6.08 1.26 18.30
N GLU A 138 5.49 0.58 19.29
CA GLU A 138 6.11 0.43 20.62
C GLU A 138 7.36 -0.46 20.62
N ILE A 139 7.52 -1.30 19.59
CA ILE A 139 8.66 -2.20 19.41
C ILE A 139 9.69 -1.58 18.47
N TYR A 140 9.25 -0.97 17.38
CA TYR A 140 10.12 -0.44 16.33
C TYR A 140 10.83 0.84 16.83
N PRO A 141 12.14 0.99 16.58
CA PRO A 141 12.86 2.19 16.99
C PRO A 141 12.40 3.42 16.19
N HIS A 142 12.65 4.61 16.74
CA HIS A 142 12.34 5.88 16.07
C HIS A 142 13.42 6.25 15.03
N GLU A 143 13.82 5.26 14.22
CA GLU A 143 14.71 5.42 13.05
C GLU A 143 14.46 4.29 12.04
N ILE A 144 14.85 4.49 10.78
CA ILE A 144 14.77 3.43 9.75
C ILE A 144 15.80 2.35 10.06
N VAL A 145 15.34 1.10 10.12
CA VAL A 145 16.17 -0.10 10.29
C VAL A 145 16.06 -0.98 9.06
N GLU A 146 17.20 -1.46 8.56
CA GLU A 146 17.23 -2.44 7.46
C GLU A 146 16.39 -3.67 7.83
N MET A 147 15.49 -4.05 6.94
CA MET A 147 14.56 -5.16 7.16
C MET A 147 15.31 -6.45 7.55
N TYR A 148 14.84 -7.12 8.59
CA TYR A 148 15.39 -8.36 9.16
C TYR A 148 16.82 -8.26 9.71
N SER A 149 17.36 -7.05 9.87
CA SER A 149 18.70 -6.85 10.45
C SER A 149 18.74 -7.09 11.97
N ASP A 150 17.62 -6.95 12.67
CA ASP A 150 17.46 -7.31 14.08
C ASP A 150 16.47 -8.50 14.24
N PRO A 151 16.98 -9.74 14.38
CA PRO A 151 16.15 -10.93 14.48
C PRO A 151 15.18 -10.92 15.67
N LYS A 152 15.53 -10.24 16.77
CA LYS A 152 14.68 -10.19 17.97
C LYS A 152 13.52 -9.25 17.73
N MET A 153 13.77 -8.09 17.14
CA MET A 153 12.73 -7.15 16.74
C MET A 153 11.78 -7.82 15.73
N SER A 154 12.33 -8.43 14.69
CA SER A 154 11.54 -9.14 13.68
C SER A 154 10.66 -10.23 14.30
N GLU A 155 11.15 -11.01 15.27
CA GLU A 155 10.34 -12.01 15.97
C GLU A 155 9.18 -11.37 16.75
N GLN A 156 9.39 -10.20 17.35
CA GLN A 156 8.34 -9.48 18.09
C GLN A 156 7.29 -8.89 17.14
N LEU A 157 7.72 -8.34 16.01
CA LEU A 157 6.82 -7.80 14.97
C LEU A 157 6.00 -8.92 14.30
N ASN A 158 6.62 -10.06 13.98
CA ASN A 158 5.92 -11.22 13.42
C ASN A 158 4.79 -11.75 14.32
N LYS A 159 4.90 -11.60 15.65
CA LYS A 159 3.81 -11.97 16.58
C LYS A 159 2.62 -11.01 16.48
N ILE A 160 2.86 -9.76 16.11
CA ILE A 160 1.79 -8.79 15.83
C ILE A 160 1.14 -9.12 14.48
N ASP A 161 1.91 -9.56 13.49
CA ASP A 161 1.41 -9.99 12.17
C ASP A 161 0.44 -11.18 12.24
N GLU A 162 0.42 -11.95 13.33
CA GLU A 162 -0.59 -13.00 13.54
C GLU A 162 -2.04 -12.46 13.52
N TYR A 163 -2.24 -11.17 13.80
CA TYR A 163 -3.53 -10.48 13.79
C TYR A 163 -3.84 -9.75 12.47
N TYR A 164 -2.95 -9.84 11.46
CA TYR A 164 -3.08 -9.08 10.21
C TYR A 164 -4.38 -9.38 9.45
N ASN A 165 -4.91 -10.61 9.51
CA ASN A 165 -6.14 -10.96 8.80
C ASN A 165 -7.34 -10.07 9.19
N ASP A 166 -7.46 -9.72 10.48
CA ASP A 166 -8.54 -8.85 10.96
C ASP A 166 -8.35 -7.41 10.45
N VAL A 167 -7.10 -6.94 10.41
CA VAL A 167 -6.71 -5.64 9.84
C VAL A 167 -7.01 -5.57 8.35
N GLU A 168 -6.69 -6.64 7.61
CA GLU A 168 -6.91 -6.74 6.19
C GLU A 168 -8.41 -6.64 5.85
N GLU A 169 -9.23 -7.42 6.56
CA GLU A 169 -10.68 -7.41 6.40
C GLU A 169 -11.28 -6.03 6.72
N GLU A 170 -10.92 -5.42 7.85
CA GLU A 170 -11.39 -4.08 8.26
C GLU A 170 -11.07 -3.03 7.19
N CYS A 171 -9.79 -2.97 6.78
CA CYS A 171 -9.30 -1.91 5.90
C CYS A 171 -9.82 -2.07 4.47
N TYR A 172 -9.86 -3.28 3.90
CA TYR A 172 -10.42 -3.47 2.54
C TYR A 172 -11.92 -3.20 2.50
N HIS A 173 -12.67 -3.65 3.51
CA HIS A 173 -14.10 -3.35 3.61
C HIS A 173 -14.32 -1.83 3.65
N PHE A 174 -13.53 -1.13 4.48
CA PHE A 174 -13.56 0.33 4.54
C PHE A 174 -13.24 0.96 3.19
N LEU A 175 -12.17 0.57 2.50
CA LEU A 175 -11.75 1.19 1.23
C LEU A 175 -12.83 1.09 0.16
N ILE A 176 -13.52 -0.06 0.05
CA ILE A 176 -14.64 -0.22 -0.88
C ILE A 176 -15.77 0.75 -0.55
N GLN A 177 -16.18 0.83 0.73
CA GLN A 177 -17.25 1.73 1.16
C GLN A 177 -16.87 3.20 1.00
N TYR A 178 -15.63 3.54 1.32
CA TYR A 178 -15.10 4.89 1.25
C TYR A 178 -15.12 5.43 -0.18
N LEU A 179 -14.68 4.61 -1.15
CA LEU A 179 -14.74 4.97 -2.56
C LEU A 179 -16.19 5.12 -3.06
N GLN A 180 -17.12 4.29 -2.58
CA GLN A 180 -18.54 4.42 -2.94
C GLN A 180 -19.18 5.70 -2.39
N GLU A 181 -18.85 6.07 -1.15
CA GLU A 181 -19.43 7.22 -0.46
C GLU A 181 -18.86 8.55 -0.98
N TYR A 182 -17.55 8.60 -1.25
CA TYR A 182 -16.84 9.84 -1.55
C TYR A 182 -16.39 9.97 -3.01
N LYS A 183 -17.01 9.24 -3.95
CA LYS A 183 -16.61 9.22 -5.37
C LYS A 183 -16.36 10.62 -5.98
N ASP A 184 -17.17 11.61 -5.64
CA ASP A 184 -17.10 12.95 -6.23
C ASP A 184 -15.82 13.68 -5.78
N GLU A 185 -15.37 13.44 -4.54
CA GLU A 185 -14.11 13.95 -3.99
C GLU A 185 -12.88 13.35 -4.68
N PHE A 186 -13.02 12.22 -5.38
CA PHE A 186 -11.93 11.60 -6.13
C PHE A 186 -11.85 12.11 -7.56
N ILE A 187 -12.96 12.57 -8.12
CA ILE A 187 -13.08 13.03 -9.52
C ILE A 187 -12.89 14.55 -9.63
N GLU A 188 -13.37 15.32 -8.65
CA GLU A 188 -13.32 16.78 -8.70
C GLU A 188 -11.95 17.35 -8.30
N LYS A 189 -11.50 18.37 -9.06
CA LYS A 189 -10.36 19.25 -8.75
C LYS A 189 -10.74 20.71 -8.95
#